data_AF-A0A7H1BZY5-F1
#
_entry.id   AF-A0A7H1BZY5-F1
#
_cell.length_a   1.000
_cell.length_b   1.000
_cell.length_c   1.000
_cell.angle_alpha   90.00
_cell.angle_beta   90.00
_cell.angle_gamma   90.00
#
_symmetry.space_group_name_H-M   'P 1'
#
loop_
_entity.id
_entity.type
_entity.pdbx_description
1 polymer ?
#
loop_
_entity_poly.entity_id
_entity_poly.type
_entity_poly.pdbx_seq_one_letter_code
_entity_poly.pdbx_strand_id
1 'polypeptide(L)'
;MSKLTKIKSWCYHILIAIDQLFNALTGGAADETFSSRCYRGASKPNPKKRWRFWYAFVNGLFFDKNHCKTAYLSEVHRKQYPPEFTAI
;
A
#
# COMPACT_ATOMS: atom_id res chain seq x y z
N MET A 1 20.46 11.44 9.53
CA MET A 1 19.68 11.57 8.27
C MET A 1 19.92 12.94 7.65
N SER A 2 20.33 13.00 6.38
CA SER A 2 20.49 14.28 5.67
C SER A 2 19.14 14.97 5.43
N LYS A 3 19.10 16.29 5.24
CA LYS A 3 17.85 17.05 4.96
C LYS A 3 17.06 16.44 3.79
N LEU A 4 17.77 15.98 2.74
CA LEU A 4 17.18 15.32 1.57
C LEU A 4 16.43 14.02 1.94
N THR A 5 16.95 13.23 2.88
CA THR A 5 16.26 12.00 3.34
C THR A 5 14.99 12.29 4.13
N LYS A 6 14.94 13.41 4.87
CA LYS A 6 13.72 13.84 5.59
C LYS A 6 12.61 14.25 4.62
N ILE A 7 12.92 15.04 3.59
CA ILE A 7 11.94 15.46 2.57
C ILE A 7 11.40 14.24 1.82
N LYS A 8 12.28 13.30 1.43
CA LYS A 8 11.86 12.05 0.76
C LYS A 8 10.89 11.22 1.62
N SER A 9 11.21 11.04 2.90
CA SER A 9 10.33 10.33 3.84
C SER A 9 8.99 11.05 4.03
N TRP A 10 9.01 12.38 4.16
CA TRP A 10 7.78 13.16 4.28
C TRP A 10 6.88 13.03 3.03
N CYS A 11 7.44 13.19 1.82
CA CYS A 11 6.69 12.98 0.59
C CYS A 11 6.13 11.56 0.49
N TYR A 12 6.92 10.56 0.89
CA TYR A 12 6.50 9.16 0.92
C TYR A 12 5.29 8.93 1.85
N HIS A 13 5.29 9.51 3.06
CA HIS A 13 4.15 9.42 3.97
C HIS A 13 2.90 10.12 3.43
N ILE A 14 3.04 11.26 2.74
CA ILE A 14 1.89 11.91 2.08
C ILE A 14 1.28 11.00 1.01
N LEU A 15 2.09 10.37 0.17
CA LEU A 15 1.60 9.46 -0.85
C LEU A 15 0.87 8.25 -0.24
N ILE A 16 1.39 7.70 0.86
CA ILE A 16 0.71 6.63 1.61
C ILE A 16 -0.62 7.12 2.17
N ALA A 17 -0.64 8.30 2.80
CA ALA A 17 -1.86 8.83 3.41
C ALA A 17 -2.97 9.05 2.37
N ILE A 18 -2.62 9.53 1.17
CA ILE A 18 -3.56 9.67 0.05
C ILE A 18 -4.10 8.29 -0.40
N ASP A 19 -3.23 7.30 -0.49
CA ASP A 19 -3.61 5.93 -0.89
C ASP A 19 -4.52 5.26 0.15
N GLN A 20 -4.19 5.40 1.43
CA GLN A 20 -5.01 4.94 2.56
C GLN A 20 -6.37 5.67 2.61
N LEU A 21 -6.39 6.98 2.36
CA LEU A 21 -7.63 7.75 2.24
C LEU A 21 -8.50 7.21 1.11
N PHE A 22 -7.92 6.99 -0.08
CA PHE A 22 -8.64 6.39 -1.20
C PHE A 22 -9.16 4.99 -0.87
N ASN A 23 -8.37 4.17 -0.17
CA ASN A 23 -8.83 2.87 0.30
C ASN A 23 -10.02 2.97 1.26
N ALA A 24 -9.95 3.87 2.24
CA ALA A 24 -11.02 4.10 3.21
C ALA A 24 -12.32 4.58 2.53
N LEU A 25 -12.22 5.55 1.61
CA LEU A 25 -13.35 6.06 0.82
C LEU A 25 -14.01 4.96 -0.04
N THR A 26 -13.24 3.94 -0.43
CA THR A 26 -13.74 2.77 -1.18
C THR A 26 -14.08 1.57 -0.27
N GLY A 27 -14.29 1.82 1.03
CA GLY A 27 -14.71 0.84 2.03
C GLY A 27 -13.63 -0.15 2.47
N GLY A 28 -12.36 0.27 2.43
CA GLY A 28 -11.21 -0.43 3.01
C GLY A 28 -10.91 0.03 4.44
N ALA A 29 -9.91 -0.59 5.07
CA ALA A 29 -9.43 -0.17 6.38
C ALA A 29 -8.59 1.12 6.26
N ALA A 30 -8.63 1.96 7.29
CA ALA A 30 -7.96 3.27 7.28
C ALA A 30 -6.43 3.17 7.33
N ASP A 31 -5.89 2.07 7.86
CA ASP A 31 -4.47 1.77 8.00
C ASP A 31 -3.94 0.85 6.88
N GLU A 32 -4.75 0.57 5.87
CA GLU A 32 -4.38 -0.28 4.73
C GLU A 32 -4.29 0.53 3.44
N THR A 33 -3.18 0.39 2.72
CA THR A 33 -3.07 0.89 1.34
C THR A 33 -4.00 0.13 0.38
N PHE A 34 -4.58 0.84 -0.59
CA PHE A 34 -5.40 0.28 -1.65
C PHE A 34 -4.64 -0.80 -2.44
N SER A 35 -3.35 -0.59 -2.72
CA SER A 35 -2.48 -1.57 -3.36
C SER A 35 -2.36 -2.87 -2.57
N SER A 36 -2.24 -2.80 -1.24
CA SER A 36 -2.24 -3.97 -0.35
C SER A 36 -3.58 -4.72 -0.40
N ARG A 37 -4.69 -3.98 -0.35
CA ARG A 37 -6.04 -4.54 -0.46
C ARG A 37 -6.28 -5.21 -1.81
N CYS A 38 -5.75 -4.65 -2.89
CA CYS A 38 -5.79 -5.24 -4.24
C CYS A 38 -5.12 -6.62 -4.27
N TYR A 39 -3.93 -6.73 -3.67
CA TYR A 39 -3.23 -8.01 -3.55
C TYR A 39 -4.06 -9.02 -2.74
N ARG A 40 -4.50 -8.67 -1.53
CA ARG A 40 -5.34 -9.55 -0.70
C ARG A 40 -6.62 -10.00 -1.40
N GLY A 41 -7.23 -9.10 -2.18
CA GLY A 41 -8.43 -9.37 -2.95
C GLY A 41 -8.18 -10.32 -4.12
N ALA A 42 -7.05 -10.18 -4.81
CA ALA A 42 -6.67 -11.00 -5.96
C ALA A 42 -6.05 -12.35 -5.57
N SER A 43 -5.41 -12.46 -4.41
CA SER A 43 -4.76 -13.68 -3.91
C SER A 43 -5.71 -14.68 -3.24
N LYS A 44 -7.01 -14.39 -3.16
CA LYS A 44 -8.00 -15.36 -2.66
C LYS A 44 -8.13 -16.55 -3.64
N PRO A 45 -8.51 -17.76 -3.18
CA PRO A 45 -8.70 -18.92 -4.07
C PRO A 45 -9.68 -18.64 -5.23
N ASN A 46 -10.77 -17.94 -4.95
CA ASN A 46 -11.77 -17.50 -5.94
C ASN A 46 -11.92 -15.97 -5.90
N PRO A 47 -11.00 -15.22 -6.52
CA PRO A 47 -11.00 -13.77 -6.42
C PRO A 47 -12.09 -13.17 -7.33
N LYS A 48 -12.84 -12.20 -6.79
CA LYS A 48 -13.86 -11.47 -7.56
C LYS A 48 -13.22 -10.76 -8.75
N LYS A 49 -13.92 -10.67 -9.89
CA LYS A 49 -13.41 -10.03 -11.13
C LYS A 49 -12.84 -8.62 -10.89
N ARG A 50 -13.51 -7.82 -10.05
CA ARG A 50 -13.04 -6.47 -9.68
C ARG A 50 -11.62 -6.46 -9.10
N TRP A 51 -11.25 -7.46 -8.31
CA TRP A 51 -9.93 -7.52 -7.68
C TRP A 51 -8.85 -7.95 -8.66
N ARG A 52 -9.17 -8.84 -9.61
CA ARG A 52 -8.26 -9.16 -10.72
C ARG A 52 -7.98 -7.91 -11.57
N PHE A 53 -9.02 -7.14 -11.87
CA PHE A 53 -8.90 -5.88 -12.59
C PHE A 53 -8.01 -4.88 -11.84
N TRP A 54 -8.35 -4.55 -10.59
CA TRP A 54 -7.57 -3.57 -9.82
C TRP A 54 -6.13 -4.00 -9.58
N TYR A 55 -5.88 -5.28 -9.32
CA TYR A 55 -4.52 -5.81 -9.19
C TYR A 55 -3.69 -5.62 -10.47
N ALA A 56 -4.26 -5.96 -11.64
CA ALA A 56 -3.58 -5.76 -12.91
C ALA A 56 -3.40 -4.28 -13.26
N PHE A 57 -4.43 -3.47 -13.03
CA PHE A 57 -4.43 -2.03 -13.30
C PHE A 57 -3.38 -1.30 -12.46
N VAL A 58 -3.37 -1.50 -11.14
CA VAL A 58 -2.44 -0.82 -10.24
C VAL A 58 -0.99 -1.26 -10.50
N ASN A 59 -0.72 -2.55 -10.68
CA ASN A 59 0.63 -3.01 -11.06
C ASN A 59 1.09 -2.41 -12.41
N GLY A 60 0.17 -2.26 -13.36
CA GLY A 60 0.45 -1.60 -14.64
C GLY A 60 0.73 -0.10 -14.49
N LEU A 61 -0.05 0.61 -13.67
CA LEU A 61 0.11 2.05 -13.40
C LEU A 61 1.49 2.38 -12.82
N PHE A 62 2.01 1.51 -11.95
CA PHE A 62 3.33 1.67 -11.34
C PHE A 62 4.47 1.04 -12.15
N PHE A 63 4.17 0.46 -13.33
CA PHE A 63 5.13 -0.27 -14.16
C PHE A 63 5.91 -1.36 -13.39
N ASP A 64 5.31 -1.91 -12.33
CA ASP A 64 5.92 -2.93 -11.48
C ASP A 64 4.91 -4.05 -11.23
N LYS A 65 5.23 -5.23 -11.77
CA LYS A 65 4.40 -6.45 -11.67
C LYS A 65 4.19 -6.91 -10.23
N ASN A 66 5.06 -6.51 -9.31
CA ASN A 66 5.01 -6.89 -7.90
C ASN A 66 4.57 -5.73 -6.99
N HIS A 67 4.18 -4.58 -7.53
CA HIS A 67 3.85 -3.39 -6.73
C HIS A 67 2.84 -3.69 -5.60
N CYS A 68 1.69 -4.27 -5.94
CA CYS A 68 0.65 -4.62 -4.97
C CYS A 68 1.13 -5.64 -3.93
N LYS A 69 1.96 -6.61 -4.34
CA LYS A 69 2.55 -7.61 -3.42
C LYS A 69 3.54 -6.95 -2.46
N THR A 70 4.37 -6.04 -2.96
CA THR A 70 5.34 -5.29 -2.15
C THR A 70 4.64 -4.35 -1.18
N ALA A 71 3.54 -3.73 -1.59
CA ALA A 71 2.68 -2.93 -0.71
C ALA A 71 2.13 -3.80 0.42
N TYR A 72 1.54 -4.96 0.10
CA TYR A 72 1.06 -5.91 1.10
C TYR A 72 2.15 -6.34 2.09
N LEU A 73 3.35 -6.70 1.61
CA LEU A 73 4.46 -7.06 2.49
C LEU A 73 4.92 -5.86 3.35
N SER A 74 4.84 -4.64 2.83
CA SER A 74 5.21 -3.44 3.58
C SER A 74 4.23 -3.17 4.73
N GLU A 75 2.93 -3.44 4.54
CA GLU A 75 1.93 -3.40 5.62
C GLU A 75 2.20 -4.48 6.67
N VAL A 76 2.43 -5.73 6.23
CA VAL A 76 2.72 -6.86 7.13
C VAL A 76 3.97 -6.59 7.98
N HIS A 77 5.00 -6.00 7.38
CA HIS A 77 6.24 -5.63 8.08
C HIS A 77 6.20 -4.24 8.73
N ARG A 78 5.04 -3.55 8.71
CA ARG A 78 4.85 -2.21 9.28
C ARG A 78 5.91 -1.19 8.85
N LYS A 79 6.38 -1.27 7.60
CA LYS A 79 7.45 -0.38 7.09
C LYS A 79 7.07 1.10 7.07
N GLN A 80 5.77 1.39 7.05
CA GLN A 80 5.22 2.74 7.03
C GLN A 80 5.18 3.35 8.43
N TYR A 81 5.35 2.54 9.48
CA TYR A 81 5.21 3.00 10.86
C TYR A 81 6.45 3.78 11.29
N PRO A 82 6.27 4.81 12.12
CA PRO A 82 7.39 5.46 12.78
C PRO A 82 8.20 4.44 13.62
N PRO A 83 9.53 4.58 13.72
CA PRO A 83 10.38 3.68 14.50
C PRO A 83 9.93 3.50 15.95
N GLU A 84 9.32 4.53 16.53
CA GLU A 84 8.78 4.54 17.89
C GLU A 84 7.73 3.45 18.12
N PHE A 85 7.01 3.03 17.07
CA PHE A 85 6.00 1.96 17.14
C PHE A 85 6.59 0.55 16.94
N THR A 86 7.89 0.42 16.73
CA THR A 86 8.58 -0.89 16.60
C THR A 86 9.33 -1.32 17.86
N ALA A 87 9.40 -0.48 18.88
CA ALA A 87 10.27 -0.64 20.05
C ALA A 87 9.59 -1.27 21.29
N ILE A 88 8.56 -2.10 21.10
CA ILE A 88 7.84 -2.78 22.20
C ILE A 88 8.12 -4.28 22.17
#